data_AF-A0A7K1F620-F1
#
_entry.id   AF-A0A7K1F620-F1
#
_cell.length_a   1.000
_cell.length_b   1.000
_cell.length_c   1.000
_cell.angle_alpha   90.00
_cell.angle_beta   90.00
_cell.angle_gamma   90.00
#
_symmetry.space_group_name_H-M   'P 1'
#
loop_
_entity.id
_entity.type
_entity.pdbx_description
1 polymer ?
#
loop_
_entity_poly.entity_id
_entity_poly.type
_entity_poly.pdbx_seq_one_letter_code
_entity_poly.pdbx_strand_id
1 'polypeptide(L)'
;MNKLLAPFSLGRPVLITYVPAGDPEFSRVILDAYLEGGADILEIGLPSGDPYMDGATMGSSMKRAHAAGTDGNSIAQVLIEWLLTAKRRPALLWMCYADADFTDLEKWVEADVIDGVLMLGHHPEGFDQRLAALGVALTVFVPWEYTEADEKLARAATGYIMVPTRPGQTGTGTAAGDPSFLVKKMRAINKNVPVVAGFGVSDAPTATRIMKSGADGVVVGTACIEALFAHGNEGLRDNLQMISRALKASDKEVKR
;
A
#
# COMPACT_ATOMS: atom_id res chain seq x y z
N MET A 1 -9.21 -4.07 -17.46
CA MET A 1 -9.06 -4.29 -16.01
C MET A 1 -7.93 -3.39 -15.55
N ASN A 2 -8.15 -2.58 -14.51
CA ASN A 2 -7.11 -1.69 -13.97
C ASN A 2 -5.90 -2.52 -13.48
N LYS A 3 -4.66 -2.05 -13.72
CA LYS A 3 -3.42 -2.79 -13.43
C LYS A 3 -3.22 -3.05 -11.92
N LEU A 4 -3.76 -2.20 -11.06
CA LEU A 4 -3.77 -2.39 -9.60
C LEU A 4 -4.45 -3.70 -9.19
N LEU A 5 -5.48 -4.12 -9.93
CA LEU A 5 -6.24 -5.33 -9.61
C LEU A 5 -5.63 -6.61 -10.18
N ALA A 6 -4.73 -6.50 -11.16
CA ALA A 6 -4.17 -7.65 -11.86
C ALA A 6 -3.51 -8.70 -10.93
N PRO A 7 -2.77 -8.32 -9.87
CA PRO A 7 -2.19 -9.29 -8.94
C PRO A 7 -3.23 -10.19 -8.24
N PHE A 8 -4.41 -9.64 -7.92
CA PHE A 8 -5.47 -10.37 -7.22
C PHE A 8 -6.13 -11.45 -8.09
N SER A 9 -6.10 -11.30 -9.42
CA SER A 9 -6.64 -12.30 -10.37
C SER A 9 -5.78 -13.54 -10.52
N LEU A 10 -4.58 -13.57 -9.94
CA LEU A 10 -3.67 -14.72 -10.02
C LEU A 10 -4.06 -15.87 -9.08
N GLY A 11 -5.11 -15.68 -8.26
CA GLY A 11 -5.60 -16.70 -7.35
C GLY A 11 -4.58 -17.10 -6.28
N ARG A 12 -3.74 -16.15 -5.87
CA ARG A 12 -2.78 -16.28 -4.76
C ARG A 12 -2.80 -15.01 -3.91
N PRO A 13 -2.32 -15.07 -2.66
CA PRO A 13 -2.18 -13.88 -1.82
C PRO A 13 -1.29 -12.82 -2.47
N VAL A 14 -1.70 -11.56 -2.32
CA VAL A 14 -0.98 -10.38 -2.82
C VAL A 14 -0.09 -9.79 -1.72
N LEU A 15 1.16 -9.48 -2.06
CA LEU A 15 2.08 -8.73 -1.20
C LEU A 15 2.10 -7.27 -1.61
N ILE A 16 1.59 -6.39 -0.75
CA ILE A 16 1.60 -4.94 -0.92
C ILE A 16 2.69 -4.38 0.00
N THR A 17 3.55 -3.51 -0.52
CA THR A 17 4.64 -2.91 0.26
C THR A 17 4.58 -1.40 0.18
N TYR A 18 4.64 -0.74 1.34
CA TYR A 18 4.78 0.71 1.39
C TYR A 18 6.24 1.12 1.16
N VAL A 19 6.43 2.09 0.26
CA VAL A 19 7.72 2.69 -0.10
C VAL A 19 7.70 4.15 0.34
N PRO A 20 8.55 4.56 1.31
CA PRO A 20 8.66 5.96 1.69
C PRO A 20 9.36 6.73 0.56
N ALA A 21 8.62 7.58 -0.17
CA ALA A 21 9.23 8.38 -1.21
C ALA A 21 10.01 9.54 -0.60
N GLY A 22 11.32 9.57 -0.82
CA GLY A 22 12.20 10.69 -0.45
C GLY A 22 12.91 10.53 0.89
N ASP A 23 12.67 9.46 1.65
CA ASP A 23 13.43 9.16 2.87
C ASP A 23 13.53 7.64 3.16
N PRO A 24 14.66 6.98 2.83
CA PRO A 24 15.83 7.53 2.13
C PRO A 24 15.51 7.90 0.66
N GLU A 25 16.47 8.50 -0.04
CA GLU A 25 16.33 8.99 -1.42
C GLU A 25 15.56 8.00 -2.32
N PHE A 26 14.45 8.46 -2.89
CA PHE A 26 13.62 7.64 -3.76
C PHE A 26 14.38 7.34 -5.05
N SER A 27 14.76 6.09 -5.26
CA SER A 27 15.69 5.71 -6.32
C SER A 27 15.37 4.35 -6.93
N ARG A 28 15.88 4.13 -8.14
CA ARG A 28 15.74 2.85 -8.88
C ARG A 28 16.24 1.65 -8.06
N VAL A 29 17.34 1.83 -7.33
CA VAL A 29 17.96 0.75 -6.55
C VAL A 29 17.05 0.30 -5.40
N ILE A 30 16.39 1.25 -4.73
CA ILE A 30 15.41 0.93 -3.69
C ILE A 30 14.19 0.25 -4.29
N LEU A 31 13.65 0.77 -5.41
CA LEU A 31 12.51 0.17 -6.10
C LEU A 31 12.79 -1.27 -6.56
N ASP A 32 13.99 -1.53 -7.08
CA ASP A 32 14.44 -2.89 -7.44
C ASP A 32 14.48 -3.81 -6.21
N ALA A 33 14.92 -3.31 -5.04
CA ALA A 33 14.93 -4.10 -3.81
C ALA A 33 13.51 -4.56 -3.39
N TYR A 34 12.51 -3.67 -3.49
CA TYR A 34 11.10 -4.04 -3.27
C TYR A 34 10.62 -5.07 -4.30
N LEU A 35 10.94 -4.86 -5.58
CA LEU A 35 10.49 -5.72 -6.68
C LEU A 35 11.08 -7.13 -6.57
N GLU A 36 12.36 -7.24 -6.21
CA GLU A 36 13.12 -8.47 -5.96
C GLU A 36 12.75 -9.13 -4.63
N GLY A 37 12.23 -8.35 -3.68
CA GLY A 37 11.54 -8.82 -2.48
C GLY A 37 10.23 -9.57 -2.79
N GLY A 38 9.70 -9.39 -3.99
CA GLY A 38 8.47 -10.03 -4.45
C GLY A 38 7.21 -9.20 -4.24
N ALA A 39 7.34 -7.87 -4.08
CA ALA A 39 6.20 -6.97 -3.99
C ALA A 39 5.34 -7.03 -5.27
N ASP A 40 4.04 -7.23 -5.11
CA ASP A 40 3.08 -7.24 -6.20
C ASP A 40 2.56 -5.83 -6.51
N ILE A 41 2.31 -5.06 -5.44
CA ILE A 41 1.90 -3.66 -5.47
C ILE A 41 2.92 -2.86 -4.66
N LEU A 42 3.44 -1.79 -5.26
CA LEU A 42 4.20 -0.76 -4.55
C LEU A 42 3.26 0.37 -4.17
N GLU A 43 3.04 0.56 -2.88
CA GLU A 43 2.32 1.69 -2.30
C GLU A 43 3.32 2.81 -2.04
N ILE A 44 3.37 3.80 -2.92
CA ILE A 44 4.29 4.92 -2.88
C ILE A 44 3.70 5.99 -1.96
N GLY A 45 4.32 6.23 -0.81
CA GLY A 45 3.89 7.25 0.14
C GLY A 45 4.33 8.63 -0.28
N LEU A 46 3.38 9.50 -0.62
CA LEU A 46 3.64 10.91 -0.89
C LEU A 46 3.99 11.60 0.42
N PRO A 47 5.08 12.37 0.48
CA PRO A 47 5.46 13.12 1.66
C PRO A 47 4.38 14.12 2.08
N SER A 48 4.11 14.19 3.38
CA SER A 48 3.22 15.19 3.98
C SER A 48 3.89 15.87 5.17
N GLY A 49 3.57 17.15 5.36
CA GLY A 49 3.97 17.91 6.56
C GLY A 49 3.19 17.48 7.81
N ASP A 50 2.00 16.89 7.64
CA ASP A 50 1.11 16.47 8.73
C ASP A 50 0.54 15.05 8.52
N PRO A 51 1.37 13.99 8.62
CA PRO A 51 0.93 12.60 8.49
C PRO A 51 0.23 12.10 9.76
N TYR A 52 -0.97 12.61 10.05
CA TYR A 52 -1.68 12.40 11.31
C TYR A 52 -2.22 10.98 11.55
N MET A 53 -2.25 10.13 10.52
CA MET A 53 -2.70 8.72 10.63
C MET A 53 -1.53 7.74 10.81
N ASP A 54 -0.30 8.20 10.66
CA ASP A 54 0.89 7.35 10.68
C ASP A 54 1.59 7.33 12.04
N GLY A 55 2.13 6.16 12.39
CA GLY A 55 3.00 6.01 13.55
C GLY A 55 4.35 6.72 13.38
N ALA A 56 5.09 6.84 14.49
CA ALA A 56 6.32 7.63 14.57
C ALA A 56 7.33 7.37 13.45
N THR A 57 7.57 6.10 13.08
CA THR A 57 8.52 5.73 12.03
C THR A 57 8.12 6.27 10.65
N MET A 58 6.88 6.00 10.22
CA MET A 58 6.35 6.45 8.93
C MET A 58 6.18 7.98 8.90
N GLY A 59 5.56 8.54 9.94
CA GLY A 59 5.32 9.98 10.02
C GLY A 59 6.62 10.80 10.04
N SER A 60 7.67 10.31 10.72
CA SER A 60 8.98 10.99 10.70
C SER A 60 9.64 10.93 9.32
N SER A 61 9.47 9.81 8.61
CA SER A 61 10.02 9.63 7.26
C SER A 61 9.35 10.56 6.26
N MET A 62 8.02 10.62 6.25
CA MET A 62 7.26 11.55 5.42
C MET A 62 7.62 13.01 5.69
N LYS A 63 7.74 13.42 6.96
CA LYS A 63 8.12 14.79 7.32
C LYS A 63 9.52 15.17 6.83
N ARG A 64 10.50 14.25 6.92
CA ARG A 64 11.86 14.47 6.39
C ARG A 64 11.84 14.65 4.87
N ALA A 65 11.16 13.76 4.16
CA ALA A 65 11.03 13.83 2.71
C ALA A 65 10.31 15.11 2.25
N HIS A 66 9.24 15.51 2.96
CA HIS A 66 8.49 16.73 2.69
C HIS A 66 9.37 17.97 2.90
N ALA A 67 10.08 18.04 4.02
CA ALA A 67 11.02 19.14 4.31
C ALA A 67 12.19 19.21 3.31
N ALA A 68 12.57 18.08 2.69
CA ALA A 68 13.56 18.00 1.63
C ALA A 68 13.01 18.40 0.24
N GLY A 69 11.72 18.72 0.13
CA GLY A 69 11.08 19.14 -1.12
C GLY A 69 10.73 18.00 -2.08
N THR A 70 10.63 16.77 -1.59
CA THR A 70 10.13 15.65 -2.42
C THR A 70 8.63 15.83 -2.68
N ASP A 71 8.23 15.77 -3.94
CA ASP A 71 6.86 16.00 -4.42
C ASP A 71 6.41 14.93 -5.43
N GLY A 72 5.14 14.98 -5.85
CA GLY A 72 4.61 14.02 -6.82
C GLY A 72 5.36 13.99 -8.15
N ASN A 73 5.82 15.14 -8.65
CA ASN A 73 6.50 15.23 -9.94
C ASN A 73 7.92 14.63 -9.91
N SER A 74 8.69 14.87 -8.85
CA SER A 74 9.99 14.22 -8.64
C SER A 74 9.85 12.70 -8.49
N ILE A 75 8.81 12.23 -7.78
CA ILE A 75 8.48 10.80 -7.66
C ILE A 75 8.13 10.20 -9.04
N ALA A 76 7.24 10.85 -9.78
CA ALA A 76 6.83 10.42 -11.12
C ALA A 76 8.04 10.30 -12.06
N GLN A 77 8.96 11.28 -12.04
CA GLN A 77 10.16 11.26 -12.86
C GLN A 77 11.02 10.01 -12.58
N VAL A 78 11.25 9.68 -11.31
CA VAL A 78 12.01 8.46 -10.93
C VAL A 78 11.27 7.19 -11.38
N LEU A 79 9.95 7.14 -11.26
CA LEU A 79 9.14 6.00 -11.69
C LEU A 79 9.18 5.80 -13.22
N ILE A 80 9.04 6.88 -14.00
CA ILE A 80 9.14 6.86 -15.48
C ILE A 80 10.48 6.24 -15.87
N GLU A 81 11.55 6.77 -15.30
CA GLU A 81 12.91 6.36 -15.55
C GLU A 81 13.19 4.91 -15.15
N TRP A 82 12.66 4.49 -14.00
CA TRP A 82 12.82 3.13 -13.51
C TRP A 82 12.08 2.11 -14.38
N LEU A 83 10.84 2.41 -14.77
CA LEU A 83 10.00 1.52 -15.59
C LEU A 83 10.62 1.18 -16.94
N LEU A 84 11.48 2.04 -17.50
CA LEU A 84 12.26 1.74 -18.71
C LEU A 84 13.24 0.56 -18.54
N THR A 85 13.64 0.29 -17.30
CA THR A 85 14.69 -0.69 -16.96
C THR A 85 14.23 -1.81 -16.03
N ALA A 86 13.05 -1.67 -15.42
CA ALA A 86 12.53 -2.61 -14.43
C ALA A 86 12.32 -4.01 -15.05
N LYS A 87 12.71 -5.06 -14.31
CA LYS A 87 12.56 -6.47 -14.74
C LYS A 87 11.11 -6.86 -15.00
N ARG A 88 10.17 -6.21 -14.31
CA ARG A 88 8.73 -6.28 -14.53
C ARG A 88 8.10 -4.99 -14.01
N ARG A 89 6.95 -4.60 -14.55
CA ARG A 89 6.14 -3.52 -14.00
C ARG A 89 5.30 -4.05 -12.83
N PRO A 90 5.47 -3.57 -11.58
CA PRO A 90 4.51 -3.82 -10.52
C PRO A 90 3.25 -2.99 -10.73
N ALA A 91 2.21 -3.24 -9.93
CA ALA A 91 1.15 -2.26 -9.76
C ALA A 91 1.63 -1.10 -8.86
N LEU A 92 1.26 0.13 -9.20
CA LEU A 92 1.69 1.36 -8.54
C LEU A 92 0.49 2.05 -7.89
N LEU A 93 0.47 2.09 -6.55
CA LEU A 93 -0.54 2.78 -5.76
C LEU A 93 0.09 4.02 -5.14
N TRP A 94 -0.53 5.18 -5.26
CA TRP A 94 -0.06 6.40 -4.60
C TRP A 94 -0.84 6.60 -3.30
N MET A 95 -0.14 6.60 -2.16
CA MET A 95 -0.72 6.87 -0.85
C MET A 95 -0.47 8.32 -0.47
N CYS A 96 -1.52 9.03 -0.04
CA CYS A 96 -1.45 10.48 0.19
C CYS A 96 -2.44 10.95 1.26
N TYR A 97 -2.29 12.21 1.65
CA TYR A 97 -3.25 12.95 2.47
C TYR A 97 -3.97 14.01 1.64
N ALA A 98 -5.00 14.63 2.22
CA ALA A 98 -5.86 15.62 1.55
C ALA A 98 -5.11 16.85 1.01
N ASP A 99 -3.93 17.15 1.54
CA ASP A 99 -3.07 18.27 1.16
C ASP A 99 -2.14 17.96 -0.02
N ALA A 100 -2.13 16.72 -0.52
CA ALA A 100 -1.30 16.34 -1.65
C ALA A 100 -1.71 17.03 -2.95
N ASP A 101 -0.73 17.57 -3.67
CA ASP A 101 -0.95 18.22 -4.96
C ASP A 101 -1.09 17.18 -6.08
N PHE A 102 -2.29 17.04 -6.63
CA PHE A 102 -2.61 16.18 -7.77
C PHE A 102 -2.86 16.99 -9.06
N THR A 103 -2.34 18.21 -9.18
CA THR A 103 -2.52 19.06 -10.37
C THR A 103 -2.06 18.32 -11.65
N ASP A 104 -0.99 17.54 -11.58
CA ASP A 104 -0.41 16.83 -12.72
C ASP A 104 -0.87 15.36 -12.88
N LEU A 105 -1.97 14.96 -12.21
CA LEU A 105 -2.48 13.59 -12.26
C LEU A 105 -2.64 13.03 -13.69
N GLU A 106 -3.18 13.81 -14.63
CA GLU A 106 -3.35 13.37 -16.02
C GLU A 106 -2.00 13.01 -16.65
N LYS A 107 -0.95 13.78 -16.38
CA LYS A 107 0.41 13.49 -16.88
C LYS A 107 0.96 12.21 -16.26
N TRP A 108 0.71 11.96 -14.97
CA TRP A 108 1.13 10.75 -14.29
C TRP A 108 0.41 9.50 -14.84
N VAL A 109 -0.87 9.64 -15.20
CA VAL A 109 -1.65 8.59 -15.86
C VAL A 109 -1.12 8.31 -17.27
N GLU A 110 -0.88 9.36 -18.07
CA GLU A 110 -0.29 9.25 -19.42
C GLU A 110 1.11 8.59 -19.39
N ALA A 111 1.90 8.91 -18.36
CA ALA A 111 3.22 8.35 -18.13
C ALA A 111 3.20 6.93 -17.54
N ASP A 112 2.02 6.37 -17.26
CA ASP A 112 1.82 5.03 -16.72
C ASP A 112 2.47 4.77 -15.35
N VAL A 113 2.55 5.80 -14.49
CA VAL A 113 3.18 5.73 -13.16
C VAL A 113 2.19 5.69 -11.99
N ILE A 114 0.90 5.63 -12.27
CA ILE A 114 -0.16 5.57 -11.26
C ILE A 114 -1.30 4.65 -11.70
N ASP A 115 -1.56 3.59 -10.94
CA ASP A 115 -2.67 2.66 -11.18
C ASP A 115 -3.85 2.89 -10.22
N GLY A 116 -3.56 3.42 -9.04
CA GLY A 116 -4.57 3.78 -8.05
C GLY A 116 -4.09 4.82 -7.07
N VAL A 117 -5.03 5.30 -6.26
CA VAL A 117 -4.78 6.20 -5.13
C VAL A 117 -5.41 5.63 -3.87
N LEU A 118 -4.68 5.70 -2.75
CA LEU A 118 -5.19 5.61 -1.40
C LEU A 118 -5.02 6.97 -0.74
N MET A 119 -6.13 7.70 -0.55
CA MET A 119 -6.10 8.94 0.21
C MET A 119 -6.56 8.67 1.64
N LEU A 120 -5.74 9.07 2.62
CA LEU A 120 -6.06 8.94 4.02
C LEU A 120 -6.84 10.17 4.50
N GLY A 121 -7.96 9.91 5.16
CA GLY A 121 -8.86 10.94 5.69
C GLY A 121 -9.89 11.42 4.68
N HIS A 122 -10.11 12.73 4.64
CA HIS A 122 -11.13 13.34 3.78
C HIS A 122 -10.62 13.56 2.35
N HIS A 123 -11.41 13.15 1.36
CA HIS A 123 -11.09 13.40 -0.04
C HIS A 123 -11.62 14.78 -0.48
N PRO A 124 -10.83 15.58 -1.21
CA PRO A 124 -11.32 16.81 -1.82
C PRO A 124 -12.56 16.56 -2.71
N GLU A 125 -13.44 17.55 -2.79
CA GLU A 125 -14.64 17.46 -3.64
C GLU A 125 -14.26 17.18 -5.10
N GLY A 126 -14.93 16.23 -5.74
CA GLY A 126 -14.69 15.85 -7.13
C GLY A 126 -13.48 14.95 -7.36
N PHE A 127 -12.65 14.68 -6.33
CA PHE A 127 -11.42 13.90 -6.48
C PHE A 127 -11.71 12.45 -6.94
N ASP A 128 -12.63 11.76 -6.28
CA ASP A 128 -13.00 10.38 -6.62
C ASP A 128 -13.55 10.27 -8.06
N GLN A 129 -14.35 11.26 -8.48
CA GLN A 129 -14.89 11.33 -9.85
C GLN A 129 -13.78 11.57 -10.87
N ARG A 130 -12.78 12.39 -10.55
CA ARG A 130 -11.61 12.63 -11.40
C ARG A 130 -10.78 11.35 -11.55
N LEU A 131 -10.52 10.63 -10.46
CA LEU A 131 -9.84 9.31 -10.52
C LEU A 131 -10.59 8.34 -11.43
N ALA A 132 -11.91 8.24 -11.25
CA ALA A 132 -12.76 7.36 -12.06
C ALA A 132 -12.74 7.74 -13.56
N ALA A 133 -12.78 9.04 -13.88
CA ALA A 133 -12.72 9.53 -15.26
C ALA A 133 -11.39 9.19 -15.96
N LEU A 134 -10.29 9.14 -15.19
CA LEU A 134 -8.97 8.78 -15.68
C LEU A 134 -8.67 7.27 -15.59
N GLY A 135 -9.61 6.47 -15.10
CA GLY A 135 -9.43 5.03 -14.94
C GLY A 135 -8.46 4.63 -13.81
N VAL A 136 -8.15 5.56 -12.90
CA VAL A 136 -7.31 5.33 -11.71
C VAL A 136 -8.17 4.72 -10.61
N ALA A 137 -7.70 3.61 -10.02
CA ALA A 137 -8.45 2.88 -9.01
C ALA A 137 -8.48 3.63 -7.67
N LEU A 138 -9.64 3.67 -7.03
CA LEU A 138 -9.83 4.23 -5.69
C LEU A 138 -9.69 3.11 -4.65
N THR A 139 -8.63 3.18 -3.87
CA THR A 139 -8.41 2.32 -2.70
C THR A 139 -8.76 3.11 -1.44
N VAL A 140 -9.34 2.43 -0.45
CA VAL A 140 -9.76 3.08 0.81
C VAL A 140 -9.23 2.34 2.02
N PHE A 141 -8.92 3.09 3.07
CA PHE A 141 -8.62 2.55 4.39
C PHE A 141 -9.88 2.60 5.27
N VAL A 142 -10.20 1.49 5.93
CA VAL A 142 -11.31 1.41 6.88
C VAL A 142 -10.73 1.13 8.27
N PRO A 143 -10.89 2.05 9.25
CA PRO A 143 -10.32 1.89 10.57
C PRO A 143 -10.99 0.76 11.36
N TRP A 144 -10.35 0.34 12.46
CA TRP A 144 -10.87 -0.74 13.31
C TRP A 144 -12.26 -0.42 13.89
N GLU A 145 -12.42 0.81 14.36
CA GLU A 145 -13.69 1.38 14.84
C GLU A 145 -14.37 2.14 13.71
N TYR A 146 -14.72 1.44 12.64
CA TYR A 146 -15.35 2.03 11.46
C TYR A 146 -16.73 2.62 11.75
N THR A 147 -17.07 3.67 11.01
CA THR A 147 -18.33 4.40 11.02
C THR A 147 -19.15 4.14 9.76
N GLU A 148 -20.37 4.68 9.70
CA GLU A 148 -21.18 4.64 8.47
C GLU A 148 -20.51 5.39 7.31
N ALA A 149 -19.71 6.42 7.58
CA ALA A 149 -18.95 7.15 6.58
C ALA A 149 -17.88 6.24 5.95
N ASP A 150 -17.19 5.44 6.76
CA ASP A 150 -16.20 4.47 6.29
C ASP A 150 -16.86 3.37 5.45
N GLU A 151 -18.07 2.91 5.82
CA GLU A 151 -18.81 1.97 4.97
C GLU A 151 -19.19 2.58 3.61
N LYS A 152 -19.50 3.88 3.57
CA LYS A 152 -19.81 4.58 2.32
C LYS A 152 -18.56 4.65 1.42
N LEU A 153 -17.39 4.95 2.00
CA LEU A 153 -16.12 4.91 1.29
C LEU A 153 -15.80 3.50 0.78
N ALA A 154 -15.98 2.48 1.62
CA ALA A 154 -15.82 1.07 1.23
C ALA A 154 -16.72 0.66 0.05
N ARG A 155 -17.97 1.15 -0.01
CA ARG A 155 -18.86 0.93 -1.16
C ARG A 155 -18.35 1.59 -2.45
N ALA A 156 -17.69 2.75 -2.33
CA ALA A 156 -17.18 3.51 -3.47
C ALA A 156 -15.84 2.98 -4.00
N ALA A 157 -15.11 2.17 -3.21
CA ALA A 157 -13.82 1.64 -3.60
C ALA A 157 -13.87 0.84 -4.92
N THR A 158 -12.88 1.07 -5.78
CA THR A 158 -12.69 0.39 -7.08
C THR A 158 -11.33 -0.31 -7.20
N GLY A 159 -10.40 -0.03 -6.28
CA GLY A 159 -9.11 -0.70 -6.11
C GLY A 159 -9.21 -1.82 -5.09
N TYR A 160 -8.85 -1.56 -3.84
CA TYR A 160 -9.08 -2.49 -2.72
C TYR A 160 -9.54 -1.75 -1.46
N ILE A 161 -10.01 -2.52 -0.48
CA ILE A 161 -10.28 -2.02 0.88
C ILE A 161 -9.17 -2.52 1.80
N MET A 162 -8.44 -1.59 2.43
CA MET A 162 -7.45 -1.88 3.44
C MET A 162 -8.08 -1.85 4.82
N VAL A 163 -7.85 -2.89 5.63
CA VAL A 163 -8.25 -2.93 7.04
C VAL A 163 -7.02 -3.11 7.95
N PRO A 164 -7.03 -2.56 9.16
CA PRO A 164 -5.96 -2.81 10.13
C PRO A 164 -6.09 -4.19 10.76
N THR A 165 -4.97 -4.77 11.19
CA THR A 165 -4.96 -6.07 11.90
C THR A 165 -5.16 -5.93 13.41
N ARG A 166 -5.13 -4.71 13.94
CA ARG A 166 -5.35 -4.39 15.36
C ARG A 166 -5.88 -2.96 15.52
N PRO A 167 -6.49 -2.62 16.67
CA PRO A 167 -6.80 -1.23 17.00
C PRO A 167 -5.54 -0.36 17.08
N GLY A 168 -5.67 0.94 16.75
CA GLY A 168 -4.60 1.94 16.87
C GLY A 168 -3.83 2.22 15.57
N GLN A 169 -2.79 3.07 15.66
CA GLN A 169 -1.95 3.52 14.53
C GLN A 169 -0.87 2.49 14.13
N THR A 170 -0.30 2.66 12.92
CA THR A 170 0.82 1.86 12.41
C THR A 170 2.02 1.89 13.38
N GLY A 171 2.81 0.82 13.45
CA GLY A 171 4.10 0.81 14.17
C GLY A 171 4.08 0.78 15.72
N THR A 172 2.91 0.79 16.38
CA THR A 172 2.80 0.82 17.86
C THR A 172 3.18 -0.50 18.62
N GLY A 173 4.12 -1.29 18.12
CA GLY A 173 4.83 -2.34 18.88
C GLY A 173 4.05 -3.55 19.44
N THR A 174 2.73 -3.64 19.24
CA THR A 174 1.94 -4.82 19.66
C THR A 174 1.68 -5.76 18.48
N ALA A 175 1.67 -7.07 18.75
CA ALA A 175 1.46 -8.10 17.74
C ALA A 175 0.12 -7.89 16.99
N ALA A 176 0.10 -8.23 15.70
CA ALA A 176 -1.12 -8.19 14.89
C ALA A 176 -2.23 -9.04 15.54
N GLY A 177 -3.44 -8.49 15.58
CA GLY A 177 -4.65 -9.17 16.02
C GLY A 177 -5.31 -9.98 14.90
N ASP A 178 -6.59 -10.33 15.08
CA ASP A 178 -7.39 -11.04 14.09
C ASP A 178 -8.36 -10.08 13.37
N PRO A 179 -8.11 -9.72 12.09
CA PRO A 179 -8.98 -8.83 11.33
C PRO A 179 -10.20 -9.53 10.70
N SER A 180 -10.45 -10.82 10.98
CA SER A 180 -11.48 -11.62 10.29
C SER A 180 -12.86 -10.97 10.28
N PHE A 181 -13.26 -10.29 11.36
CA PHE A 181 -14.56 -9.63 11.41
C PHE A 181 -14.65 -8.43 10.45
N LEU A 182 -13.60 -7.60 10.36
CA LEU A 182 -13.53 -6.48 9.42
C LEU A 182 -13.44 -6.98 7.99
N VAL A 183 -12.60 -7.97 7.73
CA VAL A 183 -12.47 -8.58 6.40
C VAL A 183 -13.83 -9.08 5.91
N LYS A 184 -14.55 -9.84 6.75
CA LYS A 184 -15.88 -10.34 6.43
C LYS A 184 -16.89 -9.19 6.21
N LYS A 185 -16.86 -8.16 7.06
CA LYS A 185 -17.77 -7.01 6.94
C LYS A 185 -17.51 -6.21 5.66
N MET A 186 -16.27 -5.85 5.37
CA MET A 186 -15.91 -5.08 4.17
C MET A 186 -16.19 -5.86 2.89
N ARG A 187 -15.94 -7.16 2.89
CA ARG A 187 -16.31 -8.04 1.76
C ARG A 187 -17.82 -8.12 1.54
N ALA A 188 -18.61 -8.04 2.61
CA ALA A 188 -20.07 -7.98 2.49
C ALA A 188 -20.56 -6.62 1.96
N ILE A 189 -19.86 -5.53 2.32
CA ILE A 189 -20.16 -4.17 1.84
C ILE A 189 -19.86 -4.03 0.35
N ASN A 190 -18.71 -4.50 -0.11
CA ASN A 190 -18.29 -4.41 -1.51
C ASN A 190 -17.65 -5.73 -1.97
N LYS A 191 -18.40 -6.49 -2.76
CA LYS A 191 -17.98 -7.80 -3.27
C LYS A 191 -17.09 -7.73 -4.51
N ASN A 192 -16.95 -6.54 -5.09
CA ASN A 192 -16.29 -6.35 -6.37
C ASN A 192 -14.79 -6.02 -6.23
N VAL A 193 -14.34 -5.72 -5.02
CA VAL A 193 -12.96 -5.36 -4.73
C VAL A 193 -12.35 -6.30 -3.69
N PRO A 194 -11.02 -6.52 -3.73
CA PRO A 194 -10.30 -7.26 -2.69
C PRO A 194 -10.34 -6.54 -1.34
N VAL A 195 -10.20 -7.31 -0.28
CA VAL A 195 -9.97 -6.80 1.08
C VAL A 195 -8.61 -7.28 1.57
N VAL A 196 -7.71 -6.34 1.83
CA VAL A 196 -6.35 -6.62 2.30
C VAL A 196 -6.18 -6.14 3.73
N ALA A 197 -5.27 -6.74 4.48
CA ALA A 197 -5.01 -6.32 5.85
C ALA A 197 -3.56 -5.87 6.07
N GLY A 198 -3.39 -4.82 6.85
CA GLY A 198 -2.08 -4.25 7.19
C GLY A 198 -1.98 -3.83 8.65
N PHE A 199 -0.88 -3.14 8.98
CA PHE A 199 -0.48 -2.73 10.33
C PHE A 199 0.21 -3.86 11.09
N GLY A 200 1.47 -3.65 11.45
CA GLY A 200 2.26 -4.59 12.26
C GLY A 200 2.60 -5.92 11.58
N VAL A 201 2.62 -5.96 10.24
CA VAL A 201 3.13 -7.11 9.49
C VAL A 201 4.64 -6.96 9.36
N SER A 202 5.39 -7.75 10.13
CA SER A 202 6.86 -7.71 10.16
C SER A 202 7.53 -9.08 9.99
N ASP A 203 6.74 -10.17 10.01
CA ASP A 203 7.28 -11.52 9.96
C ASP A 203 6.33 -12.50 9.25
N ALA A 204 6.89 -13.65 8.89
CA ALA A 204 6.17 -14.73 8.21
C ALA A 204 4.98 -15.29 9.03
N PRO A 205 5.12 -15.60 10.34
CA PRO A 205 3.99 -16.07 11.15
C PRO A 205 2.79 -15.11 11.17
N THR A 206 3.05 -13.82 11.26
CA THR A 206 2.04 -12.76 11.25
C THR A 206 1.34 -12.70 9.89
N ALA A 207 2.10 -12.70 8.79
CA ALA A 207 1.53 -12.72 7.45
C ALA A 207 0.63 -13.96 7.24
N THR A 208 1.08 -15.15 7.63
CA THR A 208 0.28 -16.38 7.54
C THR A 208 -0.99 -16.31 8.40
N ARG A 209 -0.92 -15.75 9.61
CA ARG A 209 -2.11 -15.57 10.48
C ARG A 209 -3.14 -14.67 9.83
N ILE A 210 -2.70 -13.56 9.23
CA ILE A 210 -3.58 -12.63 8.52
C ILE A 210 -4.25 -13.31 7.34
N MET A 211 -3.53 -14.12 6.56
CA MET A 211 -4.15 -14.86 5.45
C MET A 211 -5.27 -15.79 5.92
N LYS A 212 -5.17 -16.39 7.11
CA LYS A 212 -6.23 -17.23 7.69
C LYS A 212 -7.51 -16.46 8.04
N SER A 213 -7.46 -15.13 8.09
CA SER A 213 -8.65 -14.28 8.29
C SER A 213 -9.54 -14.14 7.05
N GLY A 214 -9.07 -14.64 5.90
CA GLY A 214 -9.75 -14.51 4.61
C GLY A 214 -9.43 -13.21 3.87
N ALA A 215 -8.34 -12.52 4.23
CA ALA A 215 -7.83 -11.38 3.47
C ALA A 215 -7.27 -11.85 2.10
N ASP A 216 -7.31 -10.99 1.10
CA ASP A 216 -6.79 -11.27 -0.26
C ASP A 216 -5.28 -10.97 -0.38
N GLY A 217 -4.70 -10.34 0.65
CA GLY A 217 -3.29 -9.97 0.69
C GLY A 217 -2.91 -9.27 1.99
N VAL A 218 -1.62 -8.99 2.12
CA VAL A 218 -1.05 -8.29 3.28
C VAL A 218 -0.32 -7.02 2.85
N VAL A 219 -0.42 -5.98 3.68
CA VAL A 219 0.32 -4.72 3.52
C VAL A 219 1.47 -4.66 4.53
N VAL A 220 2.70 -4.52 4.02
CA VAL A 220 3.93 -4.41 4.82
C VAL A 220 4.48 -2.98 4.66
N GLY A 221 4.47 -2.21 5.75
CA GLY A 221 4.93 -0.82 5.72
C GLY A 221 6.10 -0.53 6.64
N THR A 222 5.85 -0.33 7.94
CA THR A 222 6.89 0.01 8.93
C THR A 222 8.10 -0.92 8.87
N ALA A 223 7.89 -2.23 8.72
CA ALA A 223 8.97 -3.21 8.62
C ALA A 223 9.86 -3.04 7.36
N CYS A 224 9.33 -2.48 6.27
CA CYS A 224 10.13 -2.14 5.09
C CYS A 224 11.07 -0.98 5.41
N ILE A 225 10.54 0.07 6.04
CA ILE A 225 11.30 1.26 6.45
C ILE A 225 12.40 0.85 7.44
N GLU A 226 12.05 0.12 8.49
CA GLU A 226 12.99 -0.31 9.52
C GLU A 226 14.11 -1.18 8.95
N ALA A 227 13.77 -2.16 8.08
CA ALA A 227 14.77 -3.00 7.42
C ALA A 227 15.69 -2.18 6.50
N LEU A 228 15.12 -1.21 5.76
CA LEU A 228 15.88 -0.34 4.87
C LEU A 228 16.86 0.55 5.65
N PHE A 229 16.44 1.13 6.78
CA PHE A 229 17.31 1.96 7.62
C PHE A 229 18.37 1.14 8.37
N ALA A 230 18.04 -0.06 8.85
CA ALA A 230 18.96 -0.88 9.63
C ALA A 230 19.96 -1.66 8.77
N HIS A 231 19.54 -2.09 7.59
CA HIS A 231 20.26 -3.12 6.80
C HIS A 231 20.31 -2.80 5.30
N GLY A 232 19.86 -1.61 4.88
CA GLY A 232 19.87 -1.18 3.49
C GLY A 232 18.99 -2.04 2.58
N ASN A 233 19.29 -1.97 1.28
CA ASN A 233 18.51 -2.63 0.23
C ASN A 233 18.50 -4.16 0.37
N GLU A 234 19.59 -4.76 0.87
CA GLU A 234 19.69 -6.20 1.06
C GLU A 234 18.76 -6.68 2.19
N GLY A 235 18.79 -6.03 3.36
CA GLY A 235 17.90 -6.41 4.45
C GLY A 235 16.42 -6.16 4.16
N LEU A 236 16.09 -5.09 3.43
CA LEU A 236 14.74 -4.88 2.89
C LEU A 236 14.31 -6.05 2.01
N ARG A 237 15.15 -6.42 1.03
CA ARG A 237 14.87 -7.52 0.10
C ARG A 237 14.66 -8.83 0.85
N ASP A 238 15.55 -9.17 1.79
CA ASP A 238 15.49 -10.42 2.55
C ASP A 238 14.23 -10.52 3.41
N ASN A 239 13.87 -9.44 4.10
CA ASN A 239 12.65 -9.36 4.89
C ASN A 239 11.40 -9.59 4.03
N LEU A 240 11.32 -8.93 2.87
CA LEU A 240 10.22 -9.10 1.93
C LEU A 240 10.18 -10.51 1.32
N GLN A 241 11.32 -11.11 1.00
CA GLN A 241 11.38 -12.47 0.49
C GLN A 241 10.89 -13.49 1.52
N MET A 242 11.22 -13.30 2.80
CA MET A 242 10.71 -14.14 3.89
C MET A 242 9.17 -14.09 3.92
N ILE A 243 8.58 -12.90 3.90
CA ILE A 243 7.12 -12.72 3.91
C ILE A 243 6.49 -13.29 2.63
N SER A 244 7.05 -12.99 1.45
CA SER A 244 6.57 -13.49 0.16
C SER A 244 6.53 -15.03 0.11
N ARG A 245 7.56 -15.71 0.65
CA ARG A 245 7.59 -17.17 0.74
C ARG A 245 6.49 -17.72 1.66
N ALA A 246 6.24 -17.07 2.80
CA ALA A 246 5.18 -17.47 3.73
C ALA A 246 3.78 -17.34 3.13
N LEU A 247 3.52 -16.26 2.37
CA LEU A 247 2.27 -16.07 1.65
C LEU A 247 2.03 -17.17 0.60
N LYS A 248 3.06 -17.51 -0.19
CA LYS A 248 3.01 -18.59 -1.19
C LYS A 248 2.77 -19.96 -0.56
N ALA A 249 3.30 -20.20 0.64
CA ALA A 249 3.07 -21.45 1.37
C ALA A 249 1.63 -21.54 1.90
N SER A 250 1.10 -20.44 2.44
CA SER A 250 -0.25 -20.36 3.01
C SER A 250 -1.34 -20.64 1.97
N ASP A 251 -1.16 -20.19 0.73
CA ASP A 251 -2.07 -20.46 -0.39
C ASP A 251 -2.24 -21.97 -0.69
N LYS A 252 -1.17 -22.75 -0.51
CA LYS A 252 -1.20 -24.19 -0.75
C LYS A 252 -1.95 -24.95 0.34
N GLU A 253 -2.00 -24.43 1.56
CA GLU A 253 -2.70 -25.05 2.68
C GLU A 253 -4.21 -24.81 2.60
N VAL A 254 -4.65 -23.63 2.17
CA VAL A 254 -6.08 -23.29 2.05
C VAL A 254 -6.77 -24.03 0.89
N LYS A 255 -6.02 -24.43 -0.14
CA LYS A 255 -6.55 -25.17 -1.31
C LYS A 255 -6.60 -26.70 -1.12
N ARG A 256 -6.20 -27.22 0.04
CA ARG A 256 -6.28 -28.65 0.40
C ARG A 256 -7.47 -28.90 1.31
#